data_AF-A0A820UXG2-F1
#
_entry.id   AF-A0A820UXG2-F1
#
_cell.length_a   1.000
_cell.length_b   1.000
_cell.length_c   1.000
_cell.angle_alpha   90.00
_cell.angle_beta   90.00
_cell.angle_gamma   90.00
#
_symmetry.space_group_name_H-M   'P 1'
#
loop_
_entity.id
_entity.type
_entity.pdbx_description
1 polymer ?
#
loop_
_entity_poly.entity_id
_entity_poly.type
_entity_poly.pdbx_seq_one_letter_code
_entity_poly.pdbx_strand_id
1 'polypeptide(L)'
;MCFVSVFNTLYNTDDNVFLGASTGCGKTICAEFAILRLFSNEKLKEVPEPKCVYVTPKEELAEIVRQDWDRRFATIDRKVVMLTGETATDLKLIAKGHIIISTPEKWDILSRRWKQRKNVQNVNLFIVDDLHVIGSDEGPVLEVICSRMRYMSSQIGRNVRIVSMATSILNAKDIAQWLGCSPNATFNFRPSVRPVQLELHIQGFNMTHNASRLIAMAKPVYQAINRHSPNQSVIVFVPSRKLSRITAIDILT
;
A
#
# COMPACT_ATOMS: atom_id res chain seq x y z
N MET A 1 14.94 -4.14 -10.08
CA MET A 1 14.85 -3.11 -11.14
C MET A 1 14.14 -1.85 -10.64
N CYS A 2 12.86 -1.88 -10.25
CA CYS A 2 12.17 -0.66 -9.76
C CYS A 2 12.82 -0.04 -8.51
N PHE A 3 13.15 -0.84 -7.48
CA PHE A 3 13.72 -0.32 -6.23
C PHE A 3 15.09 0.33 -6.39
N VAL A 4 15.96 -0.15 -7.31
CA VAL A 4 17.29 0.44 -7.53
C VAL A 4 17.17 1.85 -8.12
N SER A 5 16.28 2.02 -9.11
CA SER A 5 16.07 3.32 -9.75
C SER A 5 15.42 4.35 -8.83
N VAL A 6 14.63 3.91 -7.85
CA VAL A 6 13.89 4.78 -6.94
C VAL A 6 14.65 5.01 -5.61
N PHE A 7 15.64 4.16 -5.30
CA PHE A 7 16.40 4.20 -4.04
C PHE A 7 16.99 5.58 -3.75
N ASN A 8 17.65 6.22 -4.73
CA ASN A 8 18.28 7.52 -4.51
C ASN A 8 17.26 8.58 -4.08
N THR A 9 16.09 8.64 -4.72
CA THR A 9 15.03 9.60 -4.36
C THR A 9 14.38 9.26 -3.01
N LEU A 10 14.15 7.98 -2.71
CA LEU A 10 13.54 7.60 -1.43
C LEU A 10 14.48 7.79 -0.23
N TYR A 11 15.76 7.44 -0.40
CA TYR A 11 16.71 7.39 0.71
C TYR A 11 17.58 8.65 0.84
N ASN A 12 17.98 9.27 -0.27
CA ASN A 12 18.91 10.41 -0.23
C ASN A 12 18.23 11.78 -0.31
N THR A 13 16.98 11.85 -0.79
CA THR A 13 16.20 13.10 -0.83
C THR A 13 15.02 13.06 0.13
N ASP A 14 14.43 14.23 0.37
CA ASP A 14 13.24 14.42 1.22
C ASP A 14 12.00 14.83 0.39
N ASP A 15 12.04 14.60 -0.93
CA ASP A 15 10.95 14.93 -1.84
C ASP A 15 9.72 14.07 -1.58
N ASN A 16 8.54 14.60 -1.91
CA ASN A 16 7.34 13.79 -2.04
C ASN A 16 7.48 12.89 -3.26
N VAL A 17 7.16 11.60 -3.10
CA VAL A 17 7.38 10.58 -4.12
C VAL A 17 6.06 9.93 -4.51
N PHE A 18 5.84 9.74 -5.81
CA PHE A 18 4.83 8.86 -6.35
C PHE A 18 5.49 7.63 -6.98
N LEU A 19 5.05 6.43 -6.59
CA LEU A 19 5.54 5.15 -7.08
C LEU A 19 4.39 4.28 -7.61
N GLY A 20 4.13 4.38 -8.91
CA GLY A 20 3.28 3.46 -9.66
C GLY A 20 4.07 2.24 -10.13
N ALA A 21 3.84 1.07 -9.53
CA ALA A 21 4.47 -0.17 -9.93
C ALA A 21 3.54 -1.37 -9.68
N SER A 22 3.65 -2.40 -10.53
CA SER A 22 2.86 -3.64 -10.35
C SER A 22 3.08 -4.29 -8.98
N THR A 23 2.08 -5.04 -8.53
CA THR A 23 2.20 -5.90 -7.33
C THR A 23 3.36 -6.88 -7.52
N GLY A 24 4.13 -7.10 -6.46
CA GLY A 24 5.35 -7.92 -6.51
C GLY A 24 6.62 -7.18 -6.90
N CYS A 25 6.56 -5.88 -7.24
CA CYS A 25 7.77 -5.09 -7.54
C CYS A 25 8.52 -4.56 -6.30
N GLY A 26 8.14 -4.98 -5.08
CA GLY A 26 8.82 -4.61 -3.84
C GLY A 26 8.45 -3.22 -3.28
N LYS A 27 7.21 -2.75 -3.47
CA LYS A 27 6.75 -1.43 -2.97
C LYS A 27 6.92 -1.28 -1.45
N THR A 28 6.70 -2.34 -0.67
CA THR A 28 6.93 -2.33 0.79
C THR A 28 8.38 -2.01 1.16
N ILE A 29 9.36 -2.49 0.38
CA ILE A 29 10.79 -2.16 0.59
C ILE A 29 11.03 -0.67 0.29
N CYS A 30 10.37 -0.10 -0.73
CA CYS A 30 10.42 1.33 -0.99
C CYS A 30 9.88 2.15 0.19
N ALA A 31 8.80 1.70 0.83
CA ALA A 31 8.30 2.32 2.06
C ALA A 31 9.33 2.24 3.19
N GLU A 32 10.00 1.09 3.36
CA GLU A 32 11.08 0.92 4.35
C GLU A 32 12.24 1.89 4.11
N PHE A 33 12.65 2.14 2.86
CA PHE A 33 13.69 3.14 2.57
C PHE A 33 13.29 4.55 3.01
N ALA A 34 12.02 4.93 2.79
CA ALA A 34 11.53 6.22 3.26
C ALA A 34 11.53 6.31 4.79
N ILE A 35 11.18 5.23 5.49
CA ILE A 35 11.19 5.14 6.95
C ILE A 35 12.63 5.22 7.49
N LEU A 36 13.57 4.49 6.88
CA LEU A 36 14.98 4.55 7.29
C LEU A 36 15.57 5.94 7.05
N ARG A 37 15.21 6.61 5.94
CA ARG A 37 15.55 8.02 5.72
C ARG A 37 14.98 8.90 6.83
N LEU A 38 13.71 8.73 7.20
CA LEU A 38 13.11 9.52 8.29
C LEU A 38 13.95 9.47 9.58
N PHE A 39 14.39 8.28 9.99
CA PHE A 39 15.13 8.11 11.25
C PHE A 39 16.63 8.39 11.16
N SER A 40 17.21 8.40 9.95
CA SER A 40 18.63 8.73 9.75
C SER A 40 18.87 10.21 9.40
N ASN A 41 17.82 10.96 9.05
CA ASN A 41 17.96 12.35 8.62
C ASN A 41 18.41 13.25 9.79
N GLU A 42 19.62 13.80 9.67
CA GLU A 42 20.19 14.67 10.71
C GLU A 42 19.38 15.94 10.94
N LYS A 43 18.68 16.45 9.92
CA LYS A 43 17.79 17.61 10.02
C LYS A 43 16.60 17.38 10.96
N LEU A 44 16.30 16.12 11.25
CA LEU A 44 15.23 15.70 12.14
C LEU A 44 15.73 15.36 13.55
N LYS A 45 17.03 15.49 13.84
CA LYS A 45 17.57 15.29 15.20
C LYS A 45 17.04 16.33 16.20
N GLU A 46 16.71 17.53 15.74
CA GLU A 46 16.08 18.58 16.55
C GLU A 46 14.60 18.33 16.82
N VAL A 47 13.99 17.39 16.08
CA VAL A 47 12.57 17.08 16.21
C VAL A 47 12.42 16.01 17.29
N PRO A 48 11.63 16.29 18.34
CA PRO A 48 11.32 15.28 19.34
C PRO A 48 10.51 14.16 18.66
N GLU A 49 11.10 12.97 18.57
CA GLU A 49 10.48 11.74 18.09
C GLU A 49 9.74 11.85 16.75
N PRO A 50 10.46 11.81 15.61
CA PRO A 50 9.81 11.86 14.30
C PRO A 50 8.84 10.68 14.10
N LYS A 51 7.66 10.97 13.54
CA LYS A 51 6.60 9.96 13.35
C LYS A 51 6.35 9.67 11.87
N CYS A 52 6.25 8.38 11.55
CA CYS A 52 5.80 7.86 10.27
C CYS A 52 4.38 7.32 10.40
N VAL A 53 3.53 7.62 9.43
CA VAL A 53 2.20 7.02 9.31
C VAL A 53 2.15 6.26 7.99
N TYR A 54 1.77 4.99 8.06
CA TYR A 54 1.56 4.10 6.92
C TYR A 54 0.09 3.77 6.81
N VAL A 55 -0.52 4.11 5.67
CA VAL A 55 -1.92 3.83 5.38
C VAL A 55 -2.02 2.80 4.28
N THR A 56 -2.78 1.73 4.52
CA THR A 56 -3.16 0.75 3.50
C THR A 56 -4.67 0.55 3.52
N PRO A 57 -5.36 0.38 2.38
CA PRO A 57 -6.82 0.27 2.33
C PRO A 57 -7.37 -0.95 3.08
N LYS A 58 -6.62 -2.06 3.14
CA LYS A 58 -7.10 -3.31 3.72
C LYS A 58 -6.50 -3.56 5.09
N GLU A 59 -7.35 -3.86 6.07
CA GLU A 59 -6.94 -4.12 7.45
C GLU A 59 -6.05 -5.38 7.55
N GLU A 60 -6.30 -6.41 6.74
CA GLU A 60 -5.48 -7.62 6.74
C GLU A 60 -4.05 -7.33 6.26
N LEU A 61 -3.90 -6.44 5.27
CA LEU A 61 -2.59 -6.00 4.79
C LEU A 61 -1.88 -5.15 5.85
N ALA A 62 -2.63 -4.32 6.58
CA ALA A 62 -2.09 -3.52 7.69
C ALA A 62 -1.50 -4.43 8.78
N GLU A 63 -2.18 -5.50 9.17
CA GLU A 63 -1.70 -6.43 10.20
C GLU A 63 -0.46 -7.21 9.74
N ILE A 64 -0.42 -7.64 8.47
CA ILE A 64 0.77 -8.30 7.89
C ILE A 64 1.98 -7.36 7.93
N VAL A 65 1.82 -6.12 7.47
CA VAL A 65 2.88 -5.11 7.50
C VAL A 65 3.30 -4.82 8.93
N ARG A 66 2.35 -4.72 9.86
CA ARG A 66 2.63 -4.49 11.29
C ARG A 66 3.48 -5.60 11.88
N GLN A 67 3.14 -6.86 11.63
CA GLN A 67 3.91 -8.00 12.15
C GLN A 67 5.35 -8.04 11.62
N ASP A 68 5.55 -7.76 10.34
CA ASP A 68 6.87 -7.74 9.73
C ASP A 68 7.70 -6.55 10.25
N TRP A 69 7.10 -5.36 10.25
CA TRP A 69 7.78 -4.13 10.66
C TRP A 69 8.08 -4.06 12.15
N ASP A 70 7.22 -4.62 13.00
CA ASP A 70 7.48 -4.72 14.44
C ASP A 70 8.77 -5.50 14.71
N ARG A 71 9.02 -6.59 13.98
CA ARG A 71 10.28 -7.34 14.09
C ARG A 71 11.47 -6.59 13.50
N ARG A 72 11.32 -6.00 12.32
CA ARG A 72 12.43 -5.32 11.63
C ARG A 72 12.87 -4.06 12.36
N PHE A 73 11.93 -3.19 12.69
CA PHE A 73 12.23 -1.88 13.28
C PHE A 73 12.48 -1.93 14.79
N ALA A 74 12.17 -3.05 15.47
CA ALA A 74 12.67 -3.30 16.83
C ALA A 74 14.21 -3.28 16.90
N THR A 75 14.92 -3.66 15.82
CA THR A 75 16.39 -3.66 15.78
C THR A 75 17.01 -2.26 15.87
N ILE A 76 16.25 -1.21 15.55
CA ILE A 76 16.67 0.20 15.64
C ILE A 76 15.91 0.95 16.75
N ASP A 77 15.32 0.22 17.70
CA ASP A 77 14.54 0.75 18.84
C ASP A 77 13.37 1.67 18.41
N ARG A 78 12.70 1.32 17.30
CA ARG A 78 11.53 2.06 16.79
C ARG A 78 10.26 1.24 16.94
N LYS A 79 9.40 1.73 17.84
CA LYS A 79 8.10 1.12 18.13
C LYS A 79 7.11 1.27 16.97
N VAL A 80 6.58 0.14 16.51
CA VAL A 80 5.48 0.05 15.54
C VAL A 80 4.16 -0.12 16.30
N VAL A 81 3.13 0.63 15.91
CA VAL A 81 1.77 0.50 16.47
C VAL A 81 0.75 0.48 15.34
N MET A 82 -0.38 -0.19 15.55
CA MET A 82 -1.50 -0.19 14.62
C MET A 82 -2.72 0.45 15.27
N LEU A 83 -3.40 1.33 14.55
CA LEU A 83 -4.61 1.99 15.06
C LEU A 83 -5.78 1.00 15.14
N THR A 84 -6.58 1.14 16.19
CA THR A 84 -7.74 0.29 16.46
C THR A 84 -9.04 0.90 15.96
N GLY A 85 -9.07 2.23 15.74
CA GLY A 85 -10.28 2.98 15.39
C GLY A 85 -10.99 3.59 16.61
N GLU A 86 -10.53 3.27 17.82
CA GLU A 86 -11.02 3.91 19.04
C GLU A 86 -10.16 5.14 19.38
N THR A 87 -10.76 6.33 19.32
CA THR A 87 -10.03 7.60 19.43
C THR A 87 -9.18 7.73 20.69
N ALA A 88 -9.69 7.33 21.86
CA ALA A 88 -8.95 7.46 23.12
C ALA A 88 -7.71 6.57 23.17
N THR A 89 -7.83 5.35 22.64
CA THR A 89 -6.74 4.38 22.54
C THR A 89 -5.74 4.80 21.46
N ASP A 90 -6.22 5.20 20.29
CA ASP A 90 -5.39 5.67 19.16
C ASP A 90 -4.54 6.89 19.52
N LEU A 91 -5.05 7.81 20.33
CA LEU A 91 -4.29 8.95 20.85
C LEU A 91 -3.12 8.53 21.75
N LYS A 92 -3.27 7.45 22.52
CA LYS A 92 -2.18 6.88 23.33
C LYS A 92 -1.19 6.10 22.45
N LEU A 93 -1.69 5.40 21.43
CA LEU A 93 -0.85 4.65 20.49
C LEU A 93 0.04 5.59 19.67
N ILE A 94 -0.52 6.64 19.05
CA ILE A 94 0.27 7.62 18.28
C ILE A 94 1.29 8.35 19.15
N ALA A 95 0.99 8.60 20.43
CA ALA A 95 1.94 9.22 21.35
C ALA A 95 3.18 8.34 21.54
N LYS A 96 2.98 7.02 21.75
CA LYS A 96 4.06 6.06 22.04
C LYS A 96 4.74 5.49 20.79
N GLY A 97 4.08 5.50 19.65
CA GLY A 97 4.56 4.89 18.40
C GLY A 97 5.46 5.83 17.59
N HIS A 98 6.46 5.24 16.92
CA HIS A 98 7.28 5.92 15.92
C HIS A 98 6.75 5.66 14.51
N ILE A 99 6.28 4.43 14.26
CA ILE A 99 5.66 4.01 13.01
C ILE A 99 4.22 3.61 13.33
N ILE A 100 3.26 4.31 12.72
CA ILE A 100 1.82 4.14 12.94
C ILE A 100 1.22 3.53 11.68
N ILE A 101 0.66 2.34 11.81
CA ILE A 101 -0.04 1.63 10.73
C ILE A 101 -1.55 1.85 10.90
N SER A 102 -2.23 2.16 9.80
CA SER A 102 -3.67 2.48 9.83
C SER A 102 -4.37 2.10 8.54
N THR A 103 -5.69 1.96 8.61
CA THR A 103 -6.57 2.08 7.44
C THR A 103 -6.96 3.54 7.21
N PRO A 104 -7.50 3.90 6.03
CA PRO A 104 -7.91 5.27 5.74
C PRO A 104 -8.95 5.81 6.74
N GLU A 105 -9.93 4.99 7.13
CA GLU A 105 -11.04 5.35 8.01
C GLU A 105 -10.54 5.66 9.42
N LYS A 106 -9.67 4.80 9.97
CA LYS A 106 -9.08 4.98 11.30
C LYS A 106 -8.22 6.24 11.35
N TRP A 107 -7.44 6.50 10.30
CA TRP A 107 -6.63 7.71 10.20
C TRP A 107 -7.49 8.96 10.01
N ASP A 108 -8.60 8.88 9.27
CA ASP A 108 -9.53 9.99 9.10
C ASP A 108 -10.09 10.48 10.44
N ILE A 109 -10.57 9.56 11.28
CA ILE A 109 -11.08 9.87 12.64
C ILE A 109 -10.01 10.60 13.48
N LEU A 110 -8.75 10.16 13.41
CA LEU A 110 -7.66 10.74 14.17
C LEU A 110 -7.14 12.07 13.58
N SER A 111 -7.22 12.27 12.28
CA SER A 111 -6.70 13.47 11.63
C SER A 111 -7.72 14.61 11.52
N ARG A 112 -9.03 14.37 11.66
CA ARG A 112 -10.08 15.42 11.65
C ARG A 112 -9.81 16.60 12.60
N ARG A 113 -9.28 16.34 13.80
CA ARG A 113 -8.95 17.37 14.81
C ARG A 113 -7.43 17.64 14.92
N TRP A 114 -6.69 17.54 13.82
CA TRP A 114 -5.24 17.68 13.80
C TRP A 114 -4.74 18.99 14.46
N LYS A 115 -5.48 20.11 14.35
CA LYS A 115 -5.14 21.39 15.00
C LYS A 115 -5.01 21.31 16.54
N GLN A 116 -5.77 20.41 17.17
CA GLN A 116 -5.73 20.20 18.63
C GLN A 116 -4.77 19.07 19.04
N ARG A 117 -4.28 18.28 18.07
CA ARG A 117 -3.54 17.03 18.30
C ARG A 117 -2.08 17.21 17.89
N LYS A 118 -1.21 17.58 18.83
CA LYS A 118 0.24 17.76 18.60
C LYS A 118 0.92 16.54 17.97
N ASN A 119 0.53 15.33 18.35
CA ASN A 119 1.10 14.10 17.78
C ASN A 119 0.79 13.93 16.29
N VAL A 120 -0.38 14.41 15.83
CA VAL A 120 -0.74 14.39 14.40
C VAL A 120 0.05 15.45 13.63
N GLN A 121 0.26 16.62 14.25
CA GLN A 121 1.09 17.69 13.69
C GLN A 121 2.57 17.29 13.58
N ASN A 122 3.05 16.41 14.46
CA ASN A 122 4.43 15.90 14.44
C ASN A 122 4.65 14.73 13.46
N VAL A 123 3.68 14.40 12.61
CA VAL A 123 3.90 13.44 11.53
C VAL A 123 4.86 14.05 10.49
N ASN A 124 5.87 13.29 10.11
CA ASN A 124 6.94 13.77 9.23
C ASN A 124 7.04 12.98 7.94
N LEU A 125 6.56 11.74 7.96
CA LEU A 125 6.43 10.89 6.80
C LEU A 125 5.01 10.30 6.77
N PHE A 126 4.33 10.49 5.65
CA PHE A 126 3.02 9.93 5.38
C PHE A 126 3.13 9.02 4.16
N ILE A 127 3.03 7.72 4.38
CA ILE A 127 3.09 6.69 3.35
C ILE A 127 1.69 6.20 3.06
N VAL A 128 1.31 6.19 1.79
CA VAL A 128 0.01 5.71 1.34
C VAL A 128 0.23 4.58 0.35
N ASP A 129 -0.19 3.37 0.71
CA ASP A 129 -0.16 2.21 -0.15
C ASP A 129 -1.46 2.05 -0.93
N ASP A 130 -1.36 1.36 -2.07
CA ASP A 130 -2.47 1.08 -2.98
C ASP A 130 -3.34 2.31 -3.35
N LEU A 131 -2.73 3.48 -3.56
CA LEU A 131 -3.44 4.73 -3.85
C LEU A 131 -4.37 4.68 -5.09
N HIS A 132 -4.14 3.76 -6.03
CA HIS A 132 -5.06 3.48 -7.15
C HIS A 132 -6.50 3.13 -6.71
N VAL A 133 -6.72 2.73 -5.45
CA VAL A 133 -8.04 2.47 -4.85
C VAL A 133 -8.86 3.76 -4.68
N ILE A 134 -8.29 4.94 -4.92
CA ILE A 134 -9.00 6.23 -4.91
C ILE A 134 -10.23 6.27 -5.85
N GLY A 135 -10.24 5.45 -6.90
CA GLY A 135 -11.39 5.34 -7.83
C GLY A 135 -12.48 4.35 -7.39
N SER A 136 -12.36 3.76 -6.20
CA SER A 136 -13.35 2.81 -5.64
C SER A 136 -14.27 3.50 -4.62
N ASP A 137 -15.24 2.75 -4.08
CA ASP A 137 -16.19 3.25 -3.06
C ASP A 137 -15.49 3.71 -1.76
N GLU A 138 -14.34 3.14 -1.42
CA GLU A 138 -13.51 3.51 -0.26
C GLU A 138 -12.57 4.70 -0.57
N GLY A 139 -12.48 5.08 -1.86
CA GLY A 139 -11.60 6.11 -2.37
C GLY A 139 -11.78 7.51 -1.78
N PRO A 140 -13.01 8.00 -1.52
CA PRO A 140 -13.21 9.35 -0.99
C PRO A 140 -12.54 9.57 0.37
N VAL A 141 -12.52 8.55 1.25
CA VAL A 141 -11.84 8.67 2.55
C VAL A 141 -10.33 8.80 2.35
N LEU A 142 -9.77 7.99 1.45
CA LEU A 142 -8.35 8.03 1.10
C LEU A 142 -7.95 9.39 0.50
N GLU A 143 -8.78 9.95 -0.37
CA GLU A 143 -8.59 11.29 -0.95
C GLU A 143 -8.58 12.38 0.13
N VAL A 144 -9.57 12.33 1.04
CA VAL A 144 -9.71 13.29 2.11
C VAL A 144 -8.50 13.29 3.04
N ILE A 145 -7.99 12.12 3.44
CA ILE A 145 -6.83 12.06 4.33
C ILE A 145 -5.55 12.54 3.64
N CYS A 146 -5.33 12.18 2.36
CA CYS A 146 -4.16 12.62 1.61
C CYS A 146 -4.16 14.14 1.43
N SER A 147 -5.31 14.70 1.03
CA SER A 147 -5.51 16.15 0.90
C SER A 147 -5.31 16.86 2.23
N ARG A 148 -5.81 16.29 3.33
CA ARG A 148 -5.63 16.84 4.68
C ARG A 148 -4.17 16.84 5.12
N MET A 149 -3.41 15.78 4.85
CA MET A 149 -1.98 15.74 5.19
C MET A 149 -1.19 16.76 4.37
N ARG A 150 -1.51 16.93 3.08
CA ARG A 150 -0.91 17.98 2.24
C ARG A 150 -1.26 19.38 2.74
N TYR A 151 -2.52 19.63 3.09
CA TYR A 151 -2.96 20.90 3.66
C TYR A 151 -2.31 21.18 5.02
N MET A 152 -2.18 20.17 5.87
CA MET A 152 -1.51 20.29 7.17
C MET A 152 -0.04 20.70 6.99
N SER A 153 0.65 20.07 6.04
CA SER A 153 2.04 20.40 5.68
C SER A 153 2.22 21.89 5.33
N SER A 154 1.29 22.46 4.55
CA SER A 154 1.36 23.88 4.18
C SER A 154 1.04 24.84 5.32
N GLN A 155 0.20 24.43 6.27
CA GLN A 155 -0.22 25.28 7.40
C GLN A 155 0.79 25.33 8.55
N ILE A 156 1.47 24.21 8.84
CA ILE A 156 2.42 24.13 9.97
C ILE A 156 3.77 24.78 9.61
N GLY A 157 4.02 25.06 8.32
CA GLY A 157 5.32 25.56 7.85
C GLY A 157 6.42 24.51 7.91
N ARG A 158 6.06 23.24 8.14
CA ARG A 158 6.95 22.09 8.17
C ARG A 158 6.49 21.07 7.14
N ASN A 159 7.41 20.69 6.25
CA ASN A 159 7.07 19.77 5.18
C ASN A 159 6.86 18.35 5.71
N VAL A 160 5.63 17.85 5.61
CA VAL A 160 5.33 16.42 5.77
C VAL A 160 5.66 15.73 4.46
N ARG A 161 6.64 14.83 4.48
CA ARG A 161 7.03 14.05 3.31
C ARG A 161 5.94 13.03 2.99
N ILE A 162 5.43 13.05 1.75
CA ILE A 162 4.40 12.12 1.28
C ILE A 162 5.03 11.11 0.33
N VAL A 163 4.90 9.82 0.62
CA VAL A 163 5.30 8.73 -0.27
C VAL A 163 4.05 7.94 -0.63
N SER A 164 3.63 8.06 -1.89
CA SER A 164 2.45 7.38 -2.40
C SER A 164 2.86 6.23 -3.30
N MET A 165 2.18 5.10 -3.12
CA MET A 165 2.43 3.87 -3.84
C MET A 165 1.13 3.38 -4.45
N ALA A 166 1.21 2.93 -5.69
CA ALA A 166 0.04 2.46 -6.44
C ALA A 166 0.46 1.36 -7.42
N THR A 167 -0.54 0.67 -7.97
CA THR A 167 -0.36 -0.01 -9.26
C THR A 167 -0.10 1.04 -10.36
N SER A 168 0.46 0.63 -11.50
CA SER A 168 0.64 1.54 -12.64
C SER A 168 -0.71 2.13 -13.06
N ILE A 169 -0.80 3.45 -13.14
CA ILE A 169 -2.03 4.20 -13.47
C ILE A 169 -1.77 5.16 -14.62
N LEU A 170 -2.80 5.50 -15.40
CA LEU A 170 -2.67 6.40 -16.55
C LEU A 170 -2.50 7.87 -16.13
N ASN A 171 -3.27 8.30 -15.13
CA ASN A 171 -3.30 9.66 -14.59
C ASN A 171 -2.26 9.90 -13.48
N ALA A 172 -1.11 9.23 -13.53
CA ALA A 172 -0.06 9.34 -12.51
C ALA A 172 0.44 10.79 -12.32
N LYS A 173 0.45 11.61 -13.38
CA LYS A 173 0.88 13.00 -13.32
C LYS A 173 -0.05 13.86 -12.45
N ASP A 174 -1.35 13.68 -12.61
CA ASP A 174 -2.36 14.44 -11.86
C ASP A 174 -2.31 14.07 -10.38
N ILE A 175 -2.19 12.77 -10.07
CA ILE A 175 -2.03 12.29 -8.69
C ILE A 175 -0.74 12.80 -8.07
N ALA A 176 0.39 12.72 -8.80
CA ALA A 176 1.66 13.23 -8.33
C ALA A 176 1.60 14.74 -8.03
N GLN A 177 1.00 15.53 -8.93
CA GLN A 177 0.81 16.96 -8.74
C GLN A 177 -0.12 17.26 -7.55
N TRP A 178 -1.19 16.47 -7.37
CA TRP A 178 -2.12 16.56 -6.23
C TRP A 178 -1.47 16.18 -4.88
N LEU A 179 -0.39 15.39 -4.88
CA LEU A 179 0.40 15.12 -3.67
C LEU A 179 1.64 16.02 -3.52
N GLY A 180 1.88 16.90 -4.49
CA GLY A 180 3.04 17.80 -4.50
C GLY A 180 4.36 17.07 -4.78
N CYS A 181 4.31 15.95 -5.49
CA CYS A 181 5.50 15.26 -5.97
C CYS A 181 6.11 16.04 -7.14
N SER A 182 7.43 16.16 -7.18
CA SER A 182 8.11 16.74 -8.33
C SER A 182 8.08 15.77 -9.52
N PRO A 183 8.22 16.24 -10.76
CA PRO A 183 8.33 15.36 -11.93
C PRO A 183 9.49 14.35 -11.81
N ASN A 184 10.60 14.76 -11.16
CA ASN A 184 11.77 13.92 -10.92
C ASN A 184 11.56 12.88 -9.81
N ALA A 185 10.53 13.05 -8.98
CA ALA A 185 10.13 12.14 -7.91
C ALA A 185 8.82 11.38 -8.26
N THR A 186 8.43 11.38 -9.54
CA THR A 186 7.24 10.69 -10.03
C THR A 186 7.65 9.49 -10.89
N PHE A 187 7.54 8.30 -10.31
CA PHE A 187 7.89 7.04 -10.97
C PHE A 187 6.63 6.26 -11.29
N ASN A 188 6.32 6.09 -12.58
CA ASN A 188 5.21 5.27 -13.04
C ASN A 188 5.71 4.21 -14.02
N PHE A 189 6.01 3.03 -13.49
CA PHE A 189 6.52 1.89 -14.25
C PHE A 189 5.40 1.17 -14.98
N ARG A 190 5.64 0.78 -16.23
CA ARG A 190 4.67 0.00 -17.02
C ARG A 190 4.42 -1.36 -16.34
N PRO A 191 3.22 -1.95 -16.47
CA PRO A 191 2.93 -3.27 -15.91
C PRO A 191 3.85 -4.40 -16.38
N SER A 192 4.51 -4.24 -17.54
CA SER A 192 5.51 -5.17 -18.06
C SER A 192 6.82 -5.18 -17.29
N VAL A 193 7.10 -4.13 -16.50
CA VAL A 193 8.32 -4.01 -15.68
C VAL A 193 8.12 -4.77 -14.37
N ARG A 194 8.03 -6.10 -14.46
CA ARG A 194 7.99 -6.99 -13.30
C ARG A 194 9.31 -7.74 -13.17
N PRO A 195 9.82 -7.98 -11.94
CA PRO A 195 11.00 -8.81 -11.73
C PRO A 195 10.85 -10.22 -12.30
N VAL A 196 9.64 -10.77 -12.20
CA VAL A 196 9.23 -12.04 -12.81
C VAL A 196 8.23 -11.72 -13.92
N GLN A 197 8.53 -12.15 -15.15
CA GLN A 197 7.63 -11.92 -16.29
C GLN A 197 6.29 -12.62 -16.07
N LEU A 198 5.21 -11.94 -16.46
CA LEU A 198 3.85 -12.45 -16.34
C LEU A 198 3.32 -12.77 -17.73
N GLU A 199 2.99 -14.03 -17.98
CA GLU A 199 2.24 -14.47 -19.15
C GLU A 199 0.74 -14.49 -18.81
N LEU A 200 -0.05 -13.74 -19.59
CA LEU A 200 -1.50 -13.63 -19.38
C LEU A 200 -2.23 -14.37 -20.50
N HIS A 201 -2.95 -15.43 -20.13
CA HIS A 201 -3.84 -16.15 -21.02
C HIS A 201 -5.29 -15.91 -20.61
N ILE A 202 -6.12 -15.45 -21.57
CA ILE A 202 -7.55 -15.21 -21.36
C ILE A 202 -8.32 -16.22 -22.20
N GLN A 203 -9.09 -17.08 -21.54
CA GLN A 203 -10.02 -18.00 -22.20
C GLN A 203 -11.45 -17.51 -22.01
N GLY A 204 -12.08 -17.08 -23.10
CA GLY A 204 -13.48 -16.62 -23.10
C GLY A 204 -14.46 -17.79 -23.05
N PHE A 205 -15.54 -17.64 -22.29
CA PHE A 205 -16.65 -18.60 -22.23
C PHE A 205 -17.97 -17.91 -22.62
N ASN A 206 -18.49 -18.24 -23.80
CA ASN A 206 -19.71 -17.65 -24.36
C ASN A 206 -20.98 -18.33 -23.82
N MET A 207 -21.14 -18.35 -22.50
CA MET A 207 -22.33 -18.88 -21.83
C MET A 207 -22.93 -17.82 -20.92
N THR A 208 -24.23 -17.54 -21.09
CA THR A 208 -24.96 -16.55 -20.30
C THR A 208 -25.32 -17.07 -18.91
N HIS A 209 -25.77 -18.33 -18.81
CA HIS A 209 -26.13 -18.95 -17.55
C HIS A 209 -24.90 -19.26 -16.69
N ASN A 210 -24.81 -18.60 -15.53
CA ASN A 210 -23.60 -18.61 -14.69
C ASN A 210 -23.24 -20.02 -14.18
N ALA A 211 -24.21 -20.80 -13.70
CA ALA A 211 -23.93 -22.13 -13.16
C ALA A 211 -23.38 -23.08 -14.23
N SER A 212 -23.97 -23.06 -15.43
CA SER A 212 -23.50 -23.88 -16.56
C SER A 212 -22.11 -23.44 -17.02
N ARG A 213 -21.83 -22.14 -17.03
CA ARG A 213 -20.52 -21.59 -17.36
C ARG A 213 -19.44 -22.07 -16.38
N LEU A 214 -19.73 -22.05 -15.07
CA LEU A 214 -18.79 -22.50 -14.04
C LEU A 214 -18.47 -24.00 -14.15
N ILE A 215 -19.47 -24.83 -14.43
CA ILE A 215 -19.25 -26.27 -14.67
C ILE A 215 -18.40 -26.47 -15.94
N ALA A 216 -18.69 -25.72 -17.01
CA ALA A 216 -17.90 -25.78 -18.24
C ALA A 216 -16.45 -25.32 -18.07
N MET A 217 -16.15 -24.52 -17.04
CA MET A 217 -14.79 -24.07 -16.71
C MET A 217 -13.96 -25.12 -15.97
N ALA A 218 -14.56 -26.14 -15.33
CA ALA A 218 -13.83 -27.09 -14.49
C ALA A 218 -12.73 -27.85 -15.24
N LYS A 219 -13.06 -28.46 -16.38
CA LYS A 219 -12.10 -29.19 -17.21
C LYS A 219 -11.01 -28.28 -17.82
N PRO A 220 -11.33 -27.10 -18.38
CA PRO A 220 -10.33 -26.12 -18.80
C PRO A 220 -9.37 -25.67 -17.69
N VAL A 221 -9.83 -25.53 -16.44
CA VAL A 221 -8.94 -25.22 -15.31
C VAL A 221 -7.88 -26.30 -15.12
N TYR A 222 -8.29 -27.58 -15.10
CA TYR A 222 -7.34 -28.70 -15.02
C TYR A 222 -6.36 -28.73 -16.20
N GLN A 223 -6.86 -28.52 -17.42
CA GLN A 223 -6.03 -28.46 -18.62
C GLN A 223 -5.03 -27.29 -18.57
N ALA A 224 -5.44 -26.13 -18.04
CA ALA A 224 -4.57 -24.98 -17.86
C ALA A 224 -3.45 -25.26 -16.83
N ILE A 225 -3.76 -25.94 -15.73
CA ILE A 225 -2.77 -26.38 -14.74
C ILE A 225 -1.71 -27.26 -15.42
N ASN A 226 -2.13 -28.32 -16.11
CA ASN A 226 -1.20 -29.24 -16.78
C ASN A 226 -0.39 -28.58 -17.89
N ARG A 227 -0.98 -27.63 -18.62
CA ARG A 227 -0.32 -26.93 -19.73
C ARG A 227 0.70 -25.91 -19.26
N HIS A 228 0.35 -25.11 -18.26
CA HIS A 228 1.14 -23.92 -17.88
C HIS A 228 1.98 -24.12 -16.61
N SER A 229 1.63 -25.07 -15.74
CA SER A 229 2.30 -25.25 -14.44
C SER A 229 2.26 -26.70 -13.94
N PRO A 230 2.75 -27.69 -14.72
CA PRO A 230 2.61 -29.11 -14.37
C PRO A 230 3.32 -29.49 -13.05
N ASN A 231 4.45 -28.86 -12.76
CA ASN A 231 5.30 -29.18 -11.60
C ASN A 231 5.51 -27.98 -10.66
N GLN A 232 4.59 -27.01 -10.70
CA GLN A 232 4.67 -25.78 -9.90
C GLN A 232 3.39 -25.59 -9.11
N SER A 233 3.46 -24.84 -8.02
CA SER A 233 2.29 -24.52 -7.20
C SER A 233 1.31 -23.63 -7.97
N VAL A 234 0.03 -23.97 -7.93
CA VAL A 234 -1.05 -23.20 -8.58
C VAL A 234 -2.07 -22.73 -7.54
N ILE A 235 -2.51 -21.49 -7.69
CA ILE A 235 -3.61 -20.91 -6.91
C ILE A 235 -4.80 -20.70 -7.85
N VAL A 236 -5.94 -21.31 -7.52
CA VAL A 236 -7.19 -21.18 -8.28
C VAL A 236 -8.18 -20.32 -7.49
N PHE A 237 -8.45 -19.10 -7.99
CA PHE A 237 -9.48 -18.23 -7.42
C PHE A 237 -10.86 -18.59 -7.97
N VAL A 238 -11.84 -18.70 -7.08
CA VAL A 238 -13.23 -19.05 -7.40
C VAL A 238 -14.22 -18.05 -6.80
N PRO A 239 -15.44 -17.90 -7.36
CA PRO A 239 -16.38 -16.88 -6.90
C PRO A 239 -16.98 -17.11 -5.50
N SER A 240 -16.93 -18.32 -4.96
CA SER A 240 -17.53 -18.62 -3.64
C SER A 240 -16.80 -19.73 -2.89
N ARG A 241 -16.95 -19.72 -1.56
CA ARG A 241 -16.42 -20.77 -0.68
C ARG A 241 -16.93 -22.17 -1.04
N LYS A 242 -18.21 -22.30 -1.43
CA LYS A 242 -18.80 -23.58 -1.84
C LYS A 242 -18.13 -24.12 -3.12
N LEU A 243 -17.88 -23.23 -4.08
CA LEU A 243 -17.22 -23.61 -5.34
C LEU A 243 -15.77 -24.03 -5.12
N SER A 244 -15.06 -23.45 -4.14
CA SER A 244 -13.66 -23.84 -3.86
C SER A 244 -13.56 -25.34 -3.55
N ARG A 245 -14.48 -25.86 -2.74
CA ARG A 245 -14.53 -27.29 -2.43
C ARG A 245 -14.89 -28.14 -3.65
N ILE A 246 -15.85 -27.69 -4.44
CA ILE A 246 -16.32 -28.44 -5.63
C ILE A 246 -15.22 -28.50 -6.69
N THR A 247 -14.64 -27.35 -7.06
CA THR A 247 -13.55 -27.26 -8.02
C THR A 247 -12.31 -28.03 -7.57
N ALA A 248 -12.01 -28.07 -6.26
CA ALA A 248 -10.92 -28.90 -5.75
C ALA A 248 -11.18 -30.40 -5.97
N ILE A 249 -12.42 -30.87 -5.80
CA ILE A 249 -12.80 -32.25 -6.10
C ILE A 249 -12.71 -32.51 -7.61
N ASP A 250 -13.26 -31.61 -8.43
CA ASP A 250 -13.26 -31.72 -9.89
C ASP A 250 -11.85 -31.75 -10.51
N ILE A 251 -10.85 -31.20 -9.82
CA ILE A 251 -9.43 -31.25 -10.25
C ILE A 251 -8.78 -32.60 -9.89
N LEU A 252 -9.28 -33.28 -8.85
CA LEU A 252 -8.74 -34.55 -8.37
C LEU A 252 -9.32 -35.78 -9.10
N THR A 253 -10.56 -35.69 -9.57
CA THR A 253 -11.27 -36.76 -10.31
C THR A 253 -11.22 -36.54 -11.82
#